data_AF-A0A081Q6C5-F1
#
_entry.id   AF-A0A081Q6C5-F1
#
_cell.length_a   1.000
_cell.length_b   1.000
_cell.length_c   1.000
_cell.angle_alpha   90.00
_cell.angle_beta   90.00
_cell.angle_gamma   90.00
#
_symmetry.space_group_name_H-M   'P 1'
#
loop_
_entity.id
_entity.type
_entity.pdbx_description
1 polymer ?
#
loop_
_entity_poly.entity_id
_entity_poly.type
_entity_poly.pdbx_seq_one_letter_code
_entity_poly.pdbx_strand_id
1 'polypeptide(L)'
;MKKMMTFLKKAKVKAFTLVEMLVVLLIISVLLLLFVPNLTKQKEAVNDKGKAAVVKVVESQAELYSLAKNEEASLRKLQDDGRITEEQAKAYKGYHDKNGGANRKVND
;
A
#
# COMPACT_ATOMS: atom_id res chain seq x y z
N MET A 1 -33.98 -49.73 -34.29
CA MET A 1 -32.87 -49.33 -33.39
C MET A 1 -32.29 -47.92 -33.63
N LYS A 2 -32.57 -47.23 -34.75
CA LYS A 2 -32.03 -45.87 -34.99
C LYS A 2 -32.73 -44.72 -34.24
N LYS A 3 -33.94 -44.96 -33.69
CA LYS A 3 -34.76 -43.94 -32.99
C LYS A 3 -34.28 -43.64 -31.56
N MET A 4 -33.61 -44.59 -30.91
CA MET A 4 -33.06 -44.42 -29.55
C MET A 4 -31.82 -43.50 -29.57
N MET A 5 -31.00 -43.63 -30.62
CA MET A 5 -29.72 -42.93 -30.79
C MET A 5 -29.89 -41.42 -31.08
N THR A 6 -31.09 -41.00 -31.49
CA THR A 6 -31.44 -39.58 -31.69
C THR A 6 -31.90 -38.88 -30.42
N PHE A 7 -32.28 -39.61 -29.36
CA PHE A 7 -32.69 -39.01 -28.08
C PHE A 7 -31.48 -38.56 -27.26
N LEU A 8 -30.40 -39.35 -27.24
CA LEU A 8 -29.16 -39.03 -26.53
C LEU A 8 -28.39 -37.85 -27.15
N LYS A 9 -28.51 -37.62 -28.46
CA LYS A 9 -27.93 -36.43 -29.13
C LYS A 9 -28.64 -35.11 -28.80
N LYS A 10 -29.83 -35.16 -28.17
CA LYS A 10 -30.62 -33.96 -27.81
C LYS A 10 -30.34 -33.41 -26.41
N ALA A 11 -29.61 -34.13 -25.57
CA ALA A 11 -29.22 -33.64 -24.24
C ALA A 11 -28.04 -32.67 -24.34
N LYS A 12 -28.23 -31.51 -24.99
CA LYS A 12 -27.33 -30.37 -24.83
C LYS A 12 -27.59 -29.76 -23.45
N VAL A 13 -26.85 -30.22 -22.45
CA VAL A 13 -26.76 -29.49 -21.17
C VAL A 13 -26.17 -28.11 -21.45
N LYS A 14 -26.87 -27.06 -21.01
CA LYS A 14 -26.40 -25.68 -21.18
C LYS A 14 -25.15 -25.52 -20.29
N ALA A 15 -23.99 -25.25 -20.88
CA ALA A 15 -22.70 -24.97 -20.20
C ALA A 15 -22.68 -23.60 -19.49
N PHE A 16 -23.82 -23.21 -18.92
CA PHE A 16 -24.01 -21.97 -18.19
C PHE A 16 -25.12 -22.19 -17.17
N THR A 17 -24.91 -23.21 -16.33
CA THR A 17 -25.84 -23.52 -15.24
C THR A 17 -25.53 -22.65 -14.03
N LEU A 18 -26.52 -22.43 -13.16
CA LEU A 18 -26.29 -21.78 -11.88
C LEU A 18 -25.29 -22.56 -11.01
N VAL A 19 -25.30 -23.89 -11.11
CA VAL A 19 -24.37 -24.77 -10.38
C VAL A 19 -22.91 -24.49 -10.78
N GLU A 20 -22.65 -24.31 -12.06
CA GLU A 20 -21.33 -23.97 -12.57
C GLU A 20 -20.85 -22.61 -12.04
N MET A 21 -21.73 -21.61 -12.04
CA MET A 21 -21.42 -20.29 -11.44
C MET A 21 -21.14 -20.39 -9.93
N LEU A 22 -21.82 -21.27 -9.20
CA LEU A 22 -21.55 -21.48 -7.77
C LEU A 22 -20.15 -22.07 -7.52
N VAL A 23 -19.73 -23.06 -8.33
CA VAL A 23 -18.38 -23.65 -8.23
C VAL A 23 -17.32 -22.61 -8.59
N VAL A 24 -17.56 -21.79 -9.61
CA VAL A 24 -16.64 -20.70 -10.00
C VAL A 24 -16.50 -19.67 -8.88
N LEU A 25 -17.60 -19.23 -8.27
CA LEU A 25 -17.56 -18.29 -7.14
C LEU A 25 -16.84 -18.87 -5.93
N LEU A 26 -17.00 -20.18 -5.66
CA LEU A 26 -16.27 -20.88 -4.61
C LEU A 26 -14.76 -20.84 -4.86
N ILE A 27 -14.32 -21.14 -6.09
CA ILE A 27 -12.90 -21.12 -6.46
C ILE A 27 -12.34 -19.69 -6.36
N ILE A 28 -13.04 -18.69 -6.89
CA ILE A 28 -12.61 -17.28 -6.82
C ILE A 28 -12.50 -16.83 -5.36
N SER A 29 -13.45 -17.20 -4.49
CA SER A 29 -13.41 -16.87 -3.06
C SER A 29 -12.13 -17.37 -2.39
N VAL A 30 -11.75 -18.65 -2.61
CA VAL A 30 -10.51 -19.21 -2.06
C VAL A 30 -9.27 -18.49 -2.61
N LEU A 31 -9.25 -18.20 -3.91
CA LEU A 31 -8.14 -17.44 -4.52
C LEU A 31 -8.02 -16.03 -3.93
N LEU A 32 -9.14 -15.33 -3.72
CA LEU A 32 -9.14 -14.00 -3.08
C LEU A 32 -8.61 -14.06 -1.66
N LEU A 33 -8.99 -15.08 -0.86
CA LEU A 33 -8.46 -15.26 0.48
C LEU A 33 -6.94 -15.47 0.52
N LEU A 34 -6.34 -16.08 -0.52
CA LEU A 34 -4.90 -16.23 -0.63
C LEU A 34 -4.21 -14.96 -1.16
N PHE A 35 -4.83 -14.25 -2.11
CA PHE A 35 -4.23 -13.07 -2.74
C PHE A 35 -4.35 -11.79 -1.90
N VAL A 36 -5.50 -11.54 -1.28
CA VAL A 36 -5.75 -10.34 -0.47
C VAL A 36 -4.70 -10.13 0.64
N PRO A 37 -4.37 -11.12 1.49
CA PRO A 37 -3.37 -10.90 2.55
C PRO A 37 -1.98 -10.60 1.97
N ASN A 38 -1.63 -11.19 0.82
CA ASN A 38 -0.35 -10.92 0.17
C ASN A 38 -0.30 -9.49 -0.42
N LEU A 39 -1.38 -9.01 -1.02
CA LEU A 39 -1.50 -7.64 -1.54
C LEU A 39 -1.47 -6.60 -0.42
N THR A 40 -2.16 -6.85 0.68
CA THR A 40 -2.18 -5.93 1.84
C THR A 40 -0.76 -5.74 2.41
N LYS A 41 -0.01 -6.82 2.60
CA LYS A 41 1.39 -6.74 3.07
C LYS A 41 2.31 -5.95 2.13
N GLN A 42 2.14 -6.12 0.81
CA GLN A 42 2.91 -5.34 -0.17
C GLN A 42 2.55 -3.85 -0.12
N LYS A 43 1.27 -3.52 0.02
CA LYS A 43 0.81 -2.14 0.18
C LYS A 43 1.39 -1.48 1.43
N GLU A 44 1.40 -2.20 2.55
CA GLU A 44 2.02 -1.73 3.80
C GLU A 44 3.52 -1.49 3.64
N ALA A 45 4.25 -2.43 3.05
CA ALA A 45 5.69 -2.29 2.80
C ALA A 45 6.02 -1.11 1.86
N VAL A 46 5.21 -0.87 0.83
CA VAL A 46 5.36 0.29 -0.06
C VAL A 46 5.09 1.59 0.70
N ASN A 47 4.06 1.63 1.54
CA ASN A 47 3.74 2.80 2.35
C ASN A 47 4.85 3.14 3.35
N ASP A 48 5.43 2.14 4.01
CA ASP A 48 6.53 2.35 4.95
C ASP A 48 7.80 2.82 4.24
N LYS A 49 8.11 2.28 3.05
CA LYS A 49 9.19 2.81 2.20
C LYS A 49 8.94 4.24 1.76
N GLY A 50 7.70 4.58 1.41
CA GLY A 50 7.30 5.94 1.06
C GLY A 50 7.53 6.92 2.22
N LYS A 51 7.13 6.54 3.43
CA LYS A 51 7.39 7.35 4.64
C LYS A 51 8.88 7.51 4.92
N ALA A 52 9.68 6.45 4.77
CA ALA A 52 11.13 6.54 4.91
C ALA A 52 11.77 7.50 3.87
N ALA A 53 11.25 7.53 2.65
CA ALA A 53 11.70 8.49 1.64
C ALA A 53 11.36 9.94 2.02
N VAL A 54 10.16 10.18 2.57
CA VAL A 54 9.77 11.51 3.09
C VAL A 54 10.71 11.94 4.22
N VAL A 55 11.05 11.04 5.14
CA VAL A 55 12.02 11.32 6.21
C VAL A 55 13.35 11.79 5.65
N LYS A 56 13.89 11.08 4.64
CA LYS A 56 15.15 11.46 4.00
C LYS A 56 15.09 12.82 3.32
N VAL A 57 13.95 13.18 2.72
CA VAL A 57 13.75 14.51 2.14
C VAL A 57 13.77 15.58 3.23
N VAL A 58 13.07 15.36 4.35
CA VAL A 58 13.05 16.30 5.49
C VAL A 58 14.45 16.47 6.09
N GLU A 59 15.19 15.37 6.29
CA GLU A 59 16.59 15.43 6.76
C GLU A 59 17.48 16.22 5.78
N SER A 60 17.33 16.00 4.48
CA SER A 60 18.10 16.76 3.48
C SER A 60 17.76 18.26 3.52
N GLN A 61 16.49 18.62 3.69
CA GLN A 61 16.10 20.02 3.86
C GLN A 61 16.63 20.62 5.17
N ALA A 62 16.69 19.83 6.24
CA ALA A 62 17.31 20.21 7.50
C ALA A 62 18.80 20.49 7.34
N GLU A 63 19.55 19.61 6.68
CA GLU A 63 20.97 19.81 6.38
C GLU A 63 21.21 21.07 5.54
N LEU A 64 20.40 21.29 4.51
CA LEU A 64 20.48 22.49 3.67
C LEU A 64 20.10 23.77 4.42
N TYR A 65 19.15 23.71 5.35
CA TYR A 65 18.79 24.85 6.19
C TYR A 65 19.96 25.19 7.13
N SER A 66 20.51 24.19 7.80
CA SER A 66 21.63 24.37 8.72
C SER A 66 22.86 24.94 8.02
N LEU A 67 23.12 24.51 6.78
CA LEU A 67 24.18 25.06 5.95
C LEU A 67 23.92 26.52 5.54
N ALA A 68 22.68 26.85 5.16
CA ALA A 68 22.32 28.18 4.67
C ALA A 68 22.25 29.24 5.80
N LYS A 69 21.82 28.83 7.01
CA LYS A 69 21.58 29.73 8.14
C LYS A 69 22.64 29.64 9.23
N ASN A 70 23.54 28.65 9.17
CA ASN A 70 24.49 28.33 10.26
C ASN A 70 23.79 28.13 11.61
N GLU A 71 22.58 27.56 11.59
CA GLU A 71 21.75 27.29 12.76
C GLU A 71 21.24 25.87 12.74
N GLU A 72 20.95 25.28 13.89
CA GLU A 72 20.25 23.99 13.92
C GLU A 72 18.84 24.09 13.31
N ALA A 73 18.53 23.13 12.44
CA ALA A 73 17.23 22.96 11.84
C ALA A 73 16.24 22.28 12.81
N SER A 74 15.02 22.78 12.84
CA SER A 74 13.87 22.15 13.46
C SER A 74 12.71 22.05 12.48
N LEU A 75 11.75 21.16 12.73
CA LEU A 75 10.59 20.99 11.88
C LEU A 75 9.80 22.30 11.75
N ARG A 76 9.65 23.06 12.86
CA ARG A 76 9.06 24.41 12.83
C ARG A 76 9.83 25.35 11.91
N LYS A 77 11.15 25.48 12.07
CA LYS A 77 11.97 26.37 11.23
C LYS A 77 11.89 25.98 9.75
N LEU A 78 11.85 24.68 9.45
CA LEU A 78 11.73 24.18 8.07
C LEU A 78 10.35 24.45 7.46
N GLN A 79 9.29 24.45 8.27
CA GLN A 79 7.94 24.84 7.84
C GLN A 79 7.85 26.36 7.64
N ASP A 80 8.38 27.14 8.59
CA ASP A 80 8.37 28.59 8.54
C ASP A 80 9.17 29.13 7.35
N ASP A 81 10.28 28.47 7.00
CA ASP A 81 11.10 28.76 5.80
C ASP A 81 10.49 28.17 4.51
N GLY A 82 9.33 27.50 4.59
CA GLY A 82 8.61 26.93 3.44
C GLY A 82 9.31 25.74 2.76
N ARG A 83 10.31 25.15 3.40
CA ARG A 83 11.10 24.03 2.84
C ARG A 83 10.39 22.68 2.93
N ILE A 84 9.51 22.53 3.92
CA ILE A 84 8.68 21.33 4.09
C ILE A 84 7.24 21.72 4.35
N THR A 85 6.32 20.85 3.92
CA THR A 85 4.88 20.98 4.17
C THR A 85 4.50 20.44 5.54
N GLU A 86 3.30 20.80 6.02
CA GLU A 86 2.75 20.25 7.26
C GLU A 86 2.60 18.72 7.19
N GLU A 87 2.22 18.19 6.03
CA GLU A 87 2.09 16.75 5.79
C GLU A 87 3.43 16.02 5.91
N GLN A 88 4.51 16.60 5.39
CA GLN A 88 5.86 16.03 5.48
C GLN A 88 6.37 16.02 6.93
N ALA A 89 6.11 17.08 7.69
CA ALA A 89 6.46 17.12 9.10
C ALA A 89 5.65 16.10 9.93
N LYS A 90 4.35 15.96 9.67
CA LYS A 90 3.50 14.92 10.29
C LYS A 90 4.00 13.52 9.96
N ALA A 91 4.36 13.28 8.70
CA ALA A 91 4.90 12.00 8.26
C ALA A 91 6.25 11.68 8.92
N TYR A 92 7.13 12.67 9.07
CA TYR A 92 8.40 12.52 9.79
C TYR A 92 8.19 12.16 11.26
N LYS A 93 7.33 12.89 11.98
CA LYS A 93 6.99 12.58 13.39
C LYS A 93 6.41 11.18 13.52
N GLY A 94 5.38 10.87 12.72
CA GLY A 94 4.72 9.55 12.77
C GLY A 94 5.63 8.38 12.41
N TYR A 95 6.65 8.59 11.56
CA TYR A 95 7.66 7.58 11.27
C TYR A 95 8.57 7.32 12.47
N HIS A 96 9.03 8.36 13.16
CA HIS A 96 9.88 8.19 14.34
C HIS A 96 9.11 7.69 15.57
N ASP A 97 7.83 8.06 15.73
CA ASP A 97 6.99 7.54 16.82
C ASP A 97 6.77 6.03 16.70
N LYS A 98 6.58 5.53 15.47
CA LYS A 98 6.49 4.08 15.19
C LYS A 98 7.79 3.33 15.44
N ASN A 99 8.94 3.96 15.21
CA ASN A 99 10.27 3.33 15.27
C ASN A 99 11.03 3.63 16.57
N GLY A 100 10.35 4.07 17.63
CA GLY A 100 10.95 4.26 18.95
C GLY A 100 11.85 5.48 19.10
N GLY A 101 11.77 6.46 18.21
CA GLY A 101 12.47 7.75 18.29
C GLY A 101 14.00 7.68 18.16
N ALA A 102 14.59 6.50 18.12
CA ALA A 102 16.02 6.32 17.93
C ALA A 102 16.44 6.88 16.56
N ASN A 103 17.52 7.66 16.53
CA ASN A 103 18.12 8.23 15.32
C ASN A 103 17.37 9.41 14.67
N ARG A 104 16.56 10.18 15.41
CA ARG A 104 16.06 11.50 14.92
C ARG A 104 17.22 12.47 14.72
N LYS A 105 17.28 13.10 13.55
CA LYS A 105 18.26 14.15 13.23
C LYS A 105 17.71 15.57 13.25
N VAL A 106 16.39 15.70 13.12
CA VAL A 106 15.68 16.98 13.10
C VAL A 106 14.81 17.10 14.34
N ASN A 107 14.96 18.22 15.05
CA ASN A 107 14.20 18.57 16.25
C ASN A 107 12.79 19.06 15.90
N ASP A 108 11.88 19.07 16.89
CA ASP A 108 10.49 19.50 16.72
C ASP A 108 10.30 20.99 16.37
#